data_AF-A0A7V2JCT2-F1
#
_entry.id   AF-A0A7V2JCT2-F1
#
_cell.length_a   1.000
_cell.length_b   1.000
_cell.length_c   1.000
_cell.angle_alpha   90.00
_cell.angle_beta   90.00
_cell.angle_gamma   90.00
#
_symmetry.space_group_name_H-M   'P 1'
#
loop_
_entity.id
_entity.type
_entity.pdbx_description
1 polymer ?
#
loop_
_entity_poly.entity_id
_entity_poly.type
_entity_poly.pdbx_seq_one_letter_code
_entity_poly.pdbx_strand_id
1 'polypeptide(L)'
;MRIKIILWLIIVLSISVIAVEIKDVKPSSDIYDHVIKVIEAGIMKVDDKGYFNGSLLVTRYDLAAALSRLLDKVSIEAISKITQQMFSLQKLPNDLKEIDQRVKRIESQLSKIDLQELMKRIENLKTELSAQIDTLESNLEYVKGYNSFVDAVNKSINSYVARVEEQNIRLTANEKNLSKVATMINKLNDDMSYVFKEIEKINSKMISFETLKEDLEGLSGLKVTVEASITNLENFIQEIKTDMKQQNIKIEGTIAKTRMISDLNEKMAEMNDELSNMKRIIVSTNDSMTLVASDVKNIKIENKNLNLENQNLKKEIETLKRGIWYSVIAGIAGVSLGTLALILVWQSGT
;
A
#
# COMPACT_ATOMS: atom_id res chain seq x y z
N MET A 1 95.46 -51.65 -102.76
CA MET A 1 95.64 -52.97 -103.42
C MET A 1 94.27 -53.62 -103.76
N ARG A 2 93.34 -52.90 -104.41
CA ARG A 2 92.04 -53.43 -104.87
C ARG A 2 92.02 -53.81 -106.39
N ILE A 3 93.16 -53.89 -107.09
CA ILE A 3 93.23 -54.30 -108.52
C ILE A 3 94.10 -55.58 -108.77
N LYS A 4 94.93 -56.05 -107.82
CA LYS A 4 95.47 -57.45 -107.84
C LYS A 4 94.53 -58.49 -107.20
N ILE A 5 93.50 -58.02 -106.49
CA ILE A 5 92.28 -58.77 -106.14
C ILE A 5 91.42 -59.09 -107.40
N ILE A 6 91.83 -58.66 -108.63
CA ILE A 6 91.06 -58.84 -109.89
C ILE A 6 91.84 -59.56 -111.03
N LEU A 7 93.14 -59.89 -110.91
CA LEU A 7 93.85 -60.74 -111.93
C LEU A 7 94.40 -62.07 -111.37
N TRP A 8 94.46 -62.22 -110.05
CA TRP A 8 94.47 -63.57 -109.45
C TRP A 8 93.15 -64.33 -109.73
N LEU A 9 92.12 -63.55 -110.12
CA LEU A 9 90.78 -63.86 -110.62
C LEU A 9 90.71 -64.24 -112.13
N ILE A 10 91.81 -64.54 -112.86
CA ILE A 10 91.71 -65.06 -114.25
C ILE A 10 92.55 -66.34 -114.52
N ILE A 11 93.53 -66.72 -113.67
CA ILE A 11 94.57 -67.76 -113.96
C ILE A 11 94.68 -68.91 -112.91
N VAL A 12 93.65 -69.23 -112.13
CA VAL A 12 93.50 -70.62 -111.60
C VAL A 12 92.36 -71.34 -112.34
N LEU A 13 92.18 -71.04 -113.64
CA LEU A 13 92.82 -71.80 -114.71
C LEU A 13 92.50 -73.28 -114.56
N SER A 14 91.47 -73.69 -115.30
CA SER A 14 91.37 -75.03 -115.85
C SER A 14 91.66 -76.13 -114.83
N ILE A 15 90.87 -76.23 -113.77
CA ILE A 15 90.72 -77.54 -113.14
C ILE A 15 89.84 -78.32 -114.11
N SER A 16 90.50 -78.81 -115.17
CA SER A 16 90.07 -80.00 -115.88
C SER A 16 89.58 -80.96 -114.82
N VAL A 17 88.32 -81.38 -114.94
CA VAL A 17 87.88 -82.59 -114.27
C VAL A 17 88.81 -83.66 -114.83
N ILE A 18 89.86 -83.97 -114.08
CA ILE A 18 90.74 -85.10 -114.35
C ILE A 18 89.84 -86.28 -114.05
N ALA A 19 89.04 -86.69 -115.04
CA ALA A 19 88.47 -88.01 -115.06
C ALA A 19 89.65 -88.95 -114.83
N VAL A 20 89.62 -89.68 -113.72
CA VAL A 20 90.66 -90.66 -113.40
C VAL A 20 90.56 -91.70 -114.51
N GLU A 21 91.35 -91.52 -115.55
CA GLU A 21 91.42 -92.44 -116.66
C GLU A 21 92.21 -93.66 -116.16
N ILE A 22 91.46 -94.67 -115.76
CA ILE A 22 92.02 -95.95 -115.33
C ILE A 22 92.46 -96.67 -116.58
N LYS A 23 93.76 -96.76 -116.79
CA LYS A 23 94.34 -97.12 -118.10
C LYS A 23 93.91 -98.49 -118.62
N ASP A 24 93.64 -99.43 -117.72
CA ASP A 24 93.29 -100.82 -118.06
C ASP A 24 91.80 -101.15 -117.93
N VAL A 25 90.94 -100.22 -117.51
CA VAL A 25 89.50 -100.45 -117.44
C VAL A 25 88.81 -99.48 -118.38
N LYS A 26 88.37 -99.99 -119.54
CA LYS A 26 87.67 -99.16 -120.54
C LYS A 26 86.29 -98.76 -120.04
N PRO A 27 85.80 -97.53 -120.37
CA PRO A 27 84.44 -97.10 -120.06
C PRO A 27 83.33 -98.02 -120.56
N SER A 28 83.59 -98.83 -121.59
CA SER A 28 82.65 -99.80 -122.13
C SER A 28 82.60 -101.14 -121.36
N SER A 29 83.42 -101.33 -120.32
CA SER A 29 83.39 -102.54 -119.50
C SER A 29 82.22 -102.49 -118.53
N ASP A 30 81.54 -103.63 -118.39
CA ASP A 30 80.52 -103.90 -117.37
C ASP A 30 80.97 -103.56 -115.94
N ILE A 31 82.26 -103.70 -115.62
CA ILE A 31 82.78 -103.41 -114.28
C ILE A 31 83.24 -101.95 -114.09
N TYR A 32 83.29 -101.15 -115.15
CA TYR A 32 83.88 -99.80 -115.11
C TYR A 32 83.23 -98.90 -114.05
N ASP A 33 81.91 -98.83 -114.02
CA ASP A 33 81.17 -98.00 -113.06
C ASP A 33 81.39 -98.43 -111.61
N HIS A 34 81.55 -99.74 -111.38
CA HIS A 34 81.82 -100.27 -110.05
C HIS A 34 83.24 -99.92 -109.60
N VAL A 35 84.22 -100.06 -110.49
CA VAL A 35 85.63 -99.74 -110.25
C VAL A 35 85.80 -98.24 -109.99
N ILE A 36 85.24 -97.39 -110.84
CA ILE A 36 85.23 -95.93 -110.66
C ILE A 36 84.62 -95.58 -109.31
N LYS A 37 83.44 -96.13 -108.96
CA LYS A 37 82.79 -95.84 -107.68
C LYS A 37 83.66 -96.19 -106.49
N VAL A 38 84.32 -97.36 -106.48
CA VAL A 38 85.16 -97.74 -105.33
C VAL A 38 86.46 -96.92 -105.26
N ILE A 39 86.97 -96.44 -106.40
CA ILE A 39 88.17 -95.59 -106.44
C ILE A 39 87.85 -94.14 -106.08
N GLU A 40 86.79 -93.56 -106.64
CA GLU A 40 86.31 -92.22 -106.28
C GLU A 40 85.86 -92.17 -104.82
N ALA A 41 85.23 -93.26 -104.34
CA ALA A 41 84.98 -93.42 -102.92
C ALA A 41 86.26 -93.69 -102.11
N GLY A 42 87.45 -93.75 -102.71
CA GLY A 42 88.73 -93.98 -102.04
C GLY A 42 88.84 -95.35 -101.35
N ILE A 43 87.87 -96.24 -101.57
CA ILE A 43 87.79 -97.58 -100.99
C ILE A 43 88.90 -98.45 -101.59
N MET A 44 89.05 -98.44 -102.92
CA MET A 44 90.17 -99.08 -103.62
C MET A 44 91.07 -98.03 -104.29
N LYS A 45 92.27 -98.41 -104.72
CA LYS A 45 93.24 -97.52 -105.37
C LYS A 45 93.73 -98.13 -106.67
N VAL A 46 94.11 -97.28 -107.62
CA VAL A 46 94.95 -97.66 -108.75
C VAL A 46 96.42 -97.69 -108.30
N ASP A 47 97.26 -98.42 -109.03
CA ASP A 47 98.70 -98.42 -108.81
C ASP A 47 99.35 -97.09 -109.22
N ASP A 48 100.66 -96.96 -108.96
CA ASP A 48 101.43 -95.75 -109.25
C ASP A 48 101.47 -95.37 -110.74
N LYS A 49 101.05 -96.28 -111.63
CA LYS A 49 100.99 -96.08 -113.08
C LYS A 49 99.57 -95.75 -113.58
N GLY A 50 98.57 -95.75 -112.70
CA GLY A 50 97.18 -95.51 -113.02
C GLY A 50 96.43 -96.74 -113.55
N TYR A 51 96.95 -97.94 -113.30
CA TYR A 51 96.28 -99.20 -113.60
C TYR A 51 95.52 -99.68 -112.36
N PHE A 52 94.28 -100.10 -112.53
CA PHE A 52 93.53 -100.76 -111.47
C PHE A 52 94.03 -102.20 -111.25
N ASN A 53 94.58 -102.81 -112.30
CA ASN A 53 95.10 -104.18 -112.34
C ASN A 53 94.06 -105.22 -111.94
N GLY A 54 92.86 -105.14 -112.52
CA GLY A 54 91.72 -106.00 -112.16
C GLY A 54 91.94 -107.51 -112.39
N SER A 55 92.95 -107.90 -113.16
CA SER A 55 93.34 -109.30 -113.38
C SER A 55 94.35 -109.84 -112.36
N LEU A 56 94.94 -108.98 -111.52
CA LEU A 56 95.83 -109.42 -110.44
C LEU A 56 95.02 -110.00 -109.27
N LEU A 57 95.59 -111.00 -108.60
CA LEU A 57 95.04 -111.49 -107.34
C LEU A 57 95.13 -110.41 -106.27
N VAL A 58 93.97 -109.95 -105.78
CA VAL A 58 93.86 -109.05 -104.64
C VAL A 58 94.35 -109.77 -103.38
N THR A 59 95.31 -109.18 -102.66
CA THR A 59 95.78 -109.77 -101.40
C THR A 59 94.76 -109.54 -100.29
N ARG A 60 94.81 -110.35 -99.23
CA ARG A 60 93.98 -110.11 -98.04
C ARG A 60 94.24 -108.74 -97.41
N TYR A 61 95.45 -108.20 -97.57
CA TYR A 61 95.79 -106.85 -97.09
C TYR A 61 95.07 -105.77 -97.90
N ASP A 62 95.01 -105.92 -99.22
CA ASP A 62 94.30 -104.97 -100.10
C ASP A 62 92.80 -104.95 -99.79
N LEU A 63 92.20 -106.13 -99.58
CA LEU A 63 90.79 -106.23 -99.19
C LEU A 63 90.55 -105.64 -97.80
N ALA A 64 91.42 -105.92 -96.82
CA ALA A 64 91.29 -105.37 -95.47
C ALA A 64 91.40 -103.84 -95.47
N ALA A 65 92.33 -103.28 -96.26
CA ALA A 65 92.48 -101.83 -96.40
C ALA A 65 91.23 -101.21 -97.05
N ALA A 66 90.65 -101.88 -98.06
CA ALA A 66 89.42 -101.42 -98.68
C ALA A 66 88.22 -101.48 -97.72
N LEU A 67 88.06 -102.59 -96.99
CA LEU A 67 87.00 -102.76 -95.99
C LEU A 67 87.12 -101.75 -94.83
N SER A 68 88.34 -101.46 -94.36
CA SER A 68 88.56 -100.45 -93.33
C SER A 68 88.10 -99.07 -93.80
N ARG A 69 88.46 -98.67 -95.02
CA ARG A 69 88.01 -97.38 -95.59
C ARG A 69 86.51 -97.33 -95.81
N LEU A 70 85.90 -98.46 -96.18
CA LEU A 70 84.44 -98.56 -96.26
C LEU A 70 83.80 -98.36 -94.88
N LEU A 71 84.34 -99.00 -93.85
CA LEU A 71 83.86 -98.84 -92.46
C LEU A 71 84.07 -97.42 -91.92
N ASP A 72 85.20 -96.78 -92.25
CA ASP A 72 85.44 -95.38 -91.88
C ASP A 72 84.43 -94.44 -92.56
N LYS A 73 84.04 -94.76 -93.81
CA LYS A 73 83.02 -94.00 -94.55
C LYS A 73 81.61 -94.26 -94.04
N VAL A 74 81.32 -95.48 -93.58
CA VAL A 74 80.07 -95.82 -92.90
C VAL A 74 80.26 -95.62 -91.39
N SER A 75 80.37 -94.36 -90.97
CA SER A 75 80.54 -94.08 -89.55
C SER A 75 79.28 -94.47 -88.77
N ILE A 76 79.46 -95.32 -87.76
CA ILE A 76 78.41 -95.70 -86.79
C ILE A 76 77.77 -94.45 -86.15
N GLU A 77 78.51 -93.35 -86.08
CA GLU A 77 78.03 -92.06 -85.57
C GLU A 77 76.90 -91.44 -86.42
N ALA A 78 76.96 -91.59 -87.76
CA ALA A 78 75.89 -91.11 -88.64
C ALA A 78 74.59 -91.91 -88.43
N ILE A 79 74.70 -93.23 -88.27
CA ILE A 79 73.57 -94.11 -87.98
C ILE A 79 72.96 -93.74 -86.61
N SER A 80 73.79 -93.52 -85.60
CA SER A 80 73.34 -93.10 -84.26
C SER A 80 72.55 -91.79 -84.28
N LYS A 81 73.01 -90.78 -85.04
CA LYS A 81 72.29 -89.49 -85.16
C LYS A 81 70.93 -89.65 -85.84
N ILE A 82 70.87 -90.48 -86.89
CA ILE A 82 69.61 -90.80 -87.58
C ILE A 82 68.64 -91.50 -86.62
N THR A 83 69.10 -92.48 -85.84
CA THR A 83 68.27 -93.18 -84.86
C THR A 83 67.74 -92.23 -83.78
N GLN A 84 68.57 -91.30 -83.28
CA GLN A 84 68.15 -90.32 -82.28
C GLN A 84 67.12 -89.31 -82.84
N GLN A 85 67.27 -88.90 -84.09
CA GLN A 85 66.27 -88.08 -84.79
C GLN A 85 64.95 -88.84 -84.99
N MET A 86 65.00 -90.12 -85.37
CA MET A 86 63.82 -90.99 -85.47
C MET A 86 63.08 -91.09 -84.14
N PHE A 87 63.79 -91.27 -83.02
CA PHE A 87 63.18 -91.34 -81.69
C PHE A 87 62.49 -90.02 -81.30
N SER A 88 63.09 -88.88 -81.66
CA SER A 88 62.47 -87.56 -81.46
C SER A 88 61.22 -87.38 -82.32
N LEU A 89 61.25 -87.83 -83.58
CA LEU A 89 60.10 -87.80 -84.48
C LEU A 89 58.97 -88.72 -84.03
N GLN A 90 59.28 -89.83 -83.35
CA GLN A 90 58.29 -90.75 -82.79
C GLN A 90 57.52 -90.14 -81.60
N LYS A 91 58.06 -89.10 -80.94
CA LYS A 91 57.37 -88.36 -79.87
C LYS A 91 56.40 -87.31 -80.40
N LEU A 92 56.64 -86.77 -81.59
CA LEU A 92 55.84 -85.70 -82.21
C LEU A 92 54.32 -86.02 -82.29
N PRO A 93 53.87 -87.26 -82.61
CA PRO A 93 52.45 -87.58 -82.60
C PRO A 93 51.79 -87.48 -81.22
N ASN A 94 52.54 -87.79 -80.15
CA ASN A 94 52.04 -87.67 -78.78
C ASN A 94 51.93 -86.21 -78.37
N ASP A 95 52.94 -85.39 -78.70
CA ASP A 95 52.92 -83.94 -78.42
C ASP A 95 51.76 -83.26 -79.17
N LEU A 96 51.53 -83.61 -80.43
CA LEU A 96 50.40 -83.11 -81.23
C LEU A 96 49.06 -83.51 -80.61
N LYS A 97 48.93 -84.74 -80.10
CA LYS A 97 47.72 -85.20 -79.40
C LYS A 97 47.50 -84.45 -78.08
N GLU A 98 48.56 -84.13 -77.34
CA GLU A 98 48.46 -83.33 -76.12
C GLU A 98 48.03 -81.89 -76.42
N ILE A 99 48.60 -81.28 -77.47
CA ILE A 99 48.21 -79.95 -77.94
C ILE A 99 46.73 -79.94 -78.36
N ASP A 100 46.27 -80.92 -79.14
CA ASP A 100 44.87 -81.05 -79.54
C ASP A 100 43.93 -81.15 -78.32
N GLN A 101 44.31 -81.93 -77.30
CA GLN A 101 43.56 -81.98 -76.05
C GLN A 101 43.54 -80.65 -75.30
N ARG A 102 44.67 -79.92 -75.27
CA ARG A 102 44.74 -78.58 -74.66
C ARG A 102 43.86 -77.59 -75.40
N VAL A 103 43.86 -77.61 -76.74
CA VAL A 103 43.01 -76.78 -77.58
C VAL A 103 41.53 -77.07 -77.30
N LYS A 104 41.12 -78.34 -77.30
CA LYS A 104 39.74 -78.73 -76.96
C LYS A 104 39.32 -78.30 -75.55
N ARG A 105 40.23 -78.35 -74.58
CA ARG A 105 39.97 -77.84 -73.22
C ARG A 105 39.76 -76.32 -73.23
N ILE A 106 40.61 -75.57 -73.93
CA ILE A 106 40.49 -74.11 -74.07
C ILE A 106 39.19 -73.75 -74.78
N GLU A 107 38.85 -74.42 -75.88
CA GLU A 107 37.60 -74.24 -76.61
C GLU A 107 36.38 -74.49 -75.70
N SER A 108 36.40 -75.57 -74.90
CA SER A 108 35.35 -75.86 -73.93
C SER A 108 35.26 -74.83 -72.79
N GLN A 109 36.40 -74.27 -72.35
CA GLN A 109 36.40 -73.20 -71.35
C GLN A 109 35.86 -71.89 -71.93
N LEU A 110 36.23 -71.55 -73.17
CA LEU A 110 35.73 -70.38 -73.88
C LEU A 110 34.24 -70.49 -74.18
N SER A 111 33.74 -71.67 -74.57
CA SER A 111 32.32 -71.89 -74.86
C SER A 111 31.43 -71.77 -73.62
N LYS A 112 32.00 -71.91 -72.41
CA LYS A 112 31.29 -71.71 -71.14
C LYS A 112 31.22 -70.25 -70.73
N ILE A 113 31.99 -69.36 -71.37
CA ILE A 113 31.92 -67.93 -71.12
C ILE A 113 30.77 -67.38 -71.94
N ASP A 114 29.65 -67.13 -71.26
CA ASP A 114 28.53 -66.42 -71.84
C ASP A 114 28.75 -64.90 -71.72
N LEU A 115 29.31 -64.32 -72.77
CA LEU A 115 29.52 -62.88 -72.86
C LEU A 115 28.21 -62.10 -72.82
N GLN A 116 27.10 -62.68 -73.30
CA GLN A 116 25.80 -62.00 -73.29
C GLN A 116 25.27 -61.87 -71.86
N GLU A 117 25.44 -62.92 -71.04
CA GLU A 117 25.05 -62.89 -69.63
C GLU A 117 25.89 -61.88 -68.83
N LEU A 118 27.21 -61.81 -69.10
CA LEU A 118 28.06 -60.79 -68.47
C LEU A 118 27.64 -59.37 -68.87
N MET A 119 27.36 -59.12 -70.15
CA MET A 119 26.88 -57.82 -70.62
C MET A 119 25.53 -57.44 -69.98
N LYS A 120 24.62 -58.40 -69.87
CA LYS A 120 23.32 -58.20 -69.21
C LYS A 120 23.50 -57.85 -67.74
N ARG A 121 24.41 -58.52 -67.03
CA ARG A 121 24.73 -58.19 -65.63
C ARG A 121 25.31 -56.78 -65.49
N ILE A 122 26.17 -56.36 -66.41
CA ILE A 122 26.75 -55.01 -66.42
C ILE A 122 25.66 -53.95 -66.64
N GLU A 123 24.76 -54.14 -67.60
CA GLU A 123 23.65 -53.20 -67.82
C GLU A 123 22.70 -53.16 -66.62
N ASN A 124 22.37 -54.31 -66.03
CA ASN A 124 21.54 -54.33 -64.81
C ASN A 124 22.19 -53.57 -63.66
N LEU A 125 23.50 -53.77 -63.41
CA LEU A 125 24.24 -53.04 -62.37
C LEU A 125 24.28 -51.54 -62.64
N LYS A 126 24.42 -51.13 -63.90
CA LYS A 126 24.38 -49.73 -64.31
C LYS A 126 23.01 -49.12 -64.03
N THR A 127 21.92 -49.82 -64.38
CA THR A 127 20.56 -49.37 -64.07
C THR A 127 20.33 -49.25 -62.57
N GLU A 128 20.77 -50.24 -61.78
CA GLU A 128 20.64 -50.23 -60.32
C GLU A 128 21.43 -49.06 -59.70
N LEU A 129 22.68 -48.85 -60.17
CA LEU A 129 23.51 -47.75 -59.70
C LEU A 129 22.90 -46.38 -60.03
N SER A 130 22.35 -46.21 -61.24
CA SER A 130 21.63 -44.99 -61.60
C SER A 130 20.43 -44.72 -60.70
N ALA A 131 19.62 -45.75 -60.42
CA ALA A 131 18.47 -45.61 -59.51
C ALA A 131 18.90 -45.25 -58.06
N GLN A 132 20.03 -45.79 -57.59
CA GLN A 132 20.60 -45.43 -56.29
C GLN A 132 21.11 -43.97 -56.27
N ILE A 133 21.72 -43.50 -57.35
CA ILE A 133 22.14 -42.10 -57.49
C ILE A 133 20.92 -41.16 -57.44
N ASP A 134 19.87 -41.44 -58.20
CA ASP A 134 18.65 -40.62 -58.20
C ASP A 134 18.00 -40.58 -56.80
N THR A 135 18.02 -41.70 -56.08
CA THR A 135 17.53 -41.78 -54.71
C THR A 135 18.39 -40.94 -53.75
N LEU A 136 19.71 -40.99 -53.89
CA LEU A 136 20.63 -40.18 -53.08
C LEU A 136 20.48 -38.68 -53.36
N GLU A 137 20.29 -38.28 -54.62
CA GLU A 137 20.03 -36.90 -55.00
C GLU A 137 18.71 -36.38 -54.40
N SER A 138 17.66 -37.20 -54.43
CA SER A 138 16.38 -36.88 -53.79
C SER A 138 16.54 -36.70 -52.27
N ASN A 139 17.21 -37.65 -51.61
CA ASN A 139 17.51 -37.58 -50.17
C ASN A 139 18.33 -36.33 -49.81
N LEU A 140 19.31 -35.96 -50.64
CA LEU A 140 20.11 -34.75 -50.44
C LEU A 140 19.23 -33.48 -50.46
N GLU A 141 18.25 -33.43 -51.36
CA GLU A 141 17.33 -32.31 -51.44
C GLU A 141 16.43 -32.21 -50.21
N TYR A 142 15.91 -33.34 -49.70
CA TYR A 142 15.19 -33.38 -48.42
C TYR A 142 16.05 -32.85 -47.26
N VAL A 143 17.33 -33.23 -47.19
CA VAL A 143 18.27 -32.76 -46.15
C VAL A 143 18.50 -31.25 -46.23
N LYS A 144 18.61 -30.66 -47.43
CA LYS A 144 18.68 -29.20 -47.58
C LYS A 144 17.42 -28.49 -47.08
N GLY A 145 16.25 -29.09 -47.30
CA GLY A 145 14.99 -28.61 -46.76
C GLY A 145 14.99 -28.55 -45.23
N TYR A 146 15.55 -29.58 -44.57
CA TYR A 146 15.72 -29.59 -43.12
C TYR A 146 16.59 -28.44 -42.60
N ASN A 147 17.68 -28.10 -43.27
CA ASN A 147 18.50 -26.95 -42.86
C ASN A 147 17.72 -25.64 -42.91
N SER A 148 16.92 -25.42 -43.95
CA SER A 148 16.06 -24.23 -44.05
C SER A 148 15.00 -24.17 -42.96
N PHE A 149 14.43 -25.33 -42.60
CA PHE A 149 13.50 -25.44 -41.48
C PHE A 149 14.19 -25.12 -40.14
N VAL A 150 15.39 -25.66 -39.90
CA VAL A 150 16.18 -25.38 -38.69
C VAL A 150 16.49 -23.89 -38.59
N ASP A 151 16.88 -23.23 -39.68
CA ASP A 151 17.10 -21.78 -39.70
C ASP A 151 15.85 -20.98 -39.36
N ALA A 152 14.69 -21.38 -39.88
CA ALA A 152 13.40 -20.76 -39.56
C ALA A 152 13.01 -20.95 -38.09
N VAL A 153 13.23 -22.15 -37.54
CA VAL A 153 13.03 -22.45 -36.12
C VAL A 153 13.98 -21.60 -35.28
N ASN A 154 15.25 -21.50 -35.64
CA ASN A 154 16.24 -20.72 -34.90
C ASN A 154 15.90 -19.22 -34.87
N LYS A 155 15.45 -18.66 -36.00
CA LYS A 155 14.92 -17.28 -36.05
C LYS A 155 13.71 -17.09 -35.15
N SER A 156 12.79 -18.05 -35.13
CA SER A 156 11.59 -18.00 -34.28
C SER A 156 11.95 -18.06 -32.80
N ILE A 157 12.86 -18.95 -32.42
CA ILE A 157 13.40 -19.06 -31.05
C ILE A 157 14.02 -17.74 -30.61
N ASN A 158 14.90 -17.15 -31.43
CA ASN A 158 15.54 -15.87 -31.10
C ASN A 158 14.52 -14.73 -30.92
N SER A 159 13.45 -14.71 -31.72
CA SER A 159 12.34 -13.77 -31.55
C SER A 159 11.59 -13.98 -30.22
N TYR A 160 11.33 -15.24 -29.83
CA TYR A 160 10.72 -15.53 -28.54
C TYR A 160 11.62 -15.16 -27.36
N VAL A 161 12.93 -15.42 -27.45
CA VAL A 161 13.91 -15.01 -26.43
C VAL A 161 13.88 -13.49 -26.22
N ALA A 162 13.94 -12.71 -27.29
CA ALA A 162 13.87 -11.24 -27.21
C ALA A 162 12.57 -10.76 -26.55
N ARG A 163 11.42 -11.39 -26.87
CA ARG A 163 10.13 -11.06 -26.24
C ARG A 163 10.09 -11.38 -24.75
N VAL A 164 10.72 -12.48 -24.32
CA VAL A 164 10.81 -12.86 -22.91
C VAL A 164 11.69 -11.86 -22.15
N GLU A 165 12.81 -11.42 -22.73
CA GLU A 165 13.67 -10.40 -22.13
C GLU A 165 12.92 -9.06 -21.95
N GLU A 166 12.17 -8.62 -22.97
CA GLU A 166 11.35 -7.41 -22.88
C GLU A 166 10.28 -7.52 -21.78
N GLN A 167 9.60 -8.68 -21.70
CA GLN A 167 8.63 -8.94 -20.64
C GLN A 167 9.25 -8.90 -19.26
N ASN A 168 10.48 -9.40 -19.09
CA ASN A 168 11.18 -9.38 -17.81
C ASN A 168 11.53 -7.94 -17.36
N ILE A 169 11.94 -7.08 -18.30
CA ILE A 169 12.15 -5.65 -18.04
C ILE A 169 10.85 -4.98 -17.58
N ARG A 170 9.74 -5.26 -18.27
CA ARG A 170 8.40 -4.73 -17.90
C ARG A 170 7.95 -5.22 -16.53
N LEU A 171 8.20 -6.49 -16.20
CA LEU A 171 7.87 -7.06 -14.90
C LEU A 171 8.63 -6.35 -13.77
N THR A 172 9.95 -6.17 -13.94
CA THR A 172 10.80 -5.45 -12.97
C THR A 172 10.32 -4.00 -12.75
N ALA A 173 9.93 -3.31 -13.83
CA ALA A 173 9.37 -1.97 -13.74
C ALA A 173 8.04 -1.94 -12.96
N ASN A 174 7.18 -2.94 -13.21
CA ASN A 174 5.90 -3.08 -12.49
C ASN A 174 6.10 -3.38 -11.00
N GLU A 175 7.04 -4.25 -10.63
CA GLU A 175 7.40 -4.51 -9.23
C GLU A 175 7.83 -3.23 -8.50
N LYS A 176 8.67 -2.41 -9.14
CA LYS A 176 9.08 -1.11 -8.59
C LYS A 176 7.90 -0.16 -8.42
N ASN A 177 6.96 -0.14 -9.37
CA ASN A 177 5.76 0.69 -9.27
C ASN A 177 4.83 0.20 -8.15
N LEU A 178 4.65 -1.12 -8.01
CA LEU A 178 3.89 -1.72 -6.90
C LEU A 178 4.48 -1.35 -5.54
N SER A 179 5.81 -1.39 -5.40
CA SER A 179 6.50 -0.96 -4.18
C SER A 179 6.22 0.51 -3.85
N LYS A 180 6.25 1.41 -4.85
CA LYS A 180 5.89 2.82 -4.64
C LYS A 180 4.44 2.99 -4.19
N VAL A 181 3.51 2.26 -4.82
CA VAL A 181 2.09 2.29 -4.45
C VAL A 181 1.89 1.81 -3.01
N ALA A 182 2.57 0.73 -2.59
CA ALA A 182 2.52 0.25 -1.22
C ALA A 182 2.99 1.32 -0.21
N THR A 183 4.08 2.02 -0.52
CA THR A 183 4.57 3.14 0.32
C THR A 183 3.56 4.29 0.39
N MET A 184 2.91 4.63 -0.73
CA MET A 184 1.86 5.66 -0.74
C MET A 184 0.65 5.26 0.11
N ILE A 185 0.23 3.99 0.06
CA ILE A 185 -0.86 3.46 0.89
C ILE A 185 -0.53 3.57 2.38
N ASN A 186 0.69 3.20 2.77
CA ASN A 186 1.12 3.31 4.18
C ASN A 186 1.10 4.76 4.66
N LYS A 187 1.60 5.70 3.84
CA LYS A 187 1.54 7.12 4.17
C LYS A 187 0.10 7.62 4.31
N LEU A 188 -0.80 7.23 3.40
CA LEU A 188 -2.21 7.58 3.48
C LEU A 188 -2.85 7.05 4.78
N ASN A 189 -2.47 5.84 5.20
CA ASN A 189 -2.95 5.25 6.45
C ASN A 189 -2.47 6.05 7.68
N ASP A 190 -1.22 6.50 7.68
CA ASP A 190 -0.66 7.36 8.73
C ASP A 190 -1.39 8.72 8.78
N ASP A 191 -1.58 9.36 7.63
CA ASP A 191 -2.32 10.62 7.49
C ASP A 191 -3.77 10.46 7.99
N MET A 192 -4.42 9.33 7.69
CA MET A 192 -5.77 9.03 8.15
C MET A 192 -5.83 8.83 9.67
N SER A 193 -4.84 8.15 10.25
CA SER A 193 -4.73 8.00 11.71
C SER A 193 -4.57 9.35 12.41
N TYR A 194 -3.80 10.27 11.81
CA TYR A 194 -3.67 11.63 12.32
C TYR A 194 -5.01 12.39 12.29
N VAL A 195 -5.73 12.33 11.16
CA VAL A 195 -7.05 12.96 11.02
C VAL A 195 -8.03 12.43 12.07
N PHE A 196 -8.06 11.12 12.34
CA PHE A 196 -8.91 10.56 13.39
C PHE A 196 -8.61 11.13 14.79
N LYS A 197 -7.33 11.28 15.14
CA LYS A 197 -6.94 11.91 16.42
C LYS A 197 -7.41 13.36 16.53
N GLU A 198 -7.34 14.12 15.43
CA GLU A 198 -7.85 15.49 15.42
C GLU A 198 -9.39 15.55 15.54
N ILE A 199 -10.10 14.61 14.92
CA ILE A 199 -11.56 14.45 15.08
C ILE A 199 -11.92 14.16 16.55
N GLU A 200 -11.19 13.27 17.23
CA GLU A 200 -11.42 12.97 18.65
C GLU A 200 -11.21 14.22 19.54
N LYS A 201 -10.18 15.02 19.26
CA LYS A 201 -9.95 16.30 19.95
C LYS A 201 -11.09 17.28 19.71
N ILE A 202 -11.58 17.39 18.48
CA ILE A 202 -12.72 18.24 18.14
C ILE A 202 -13.97 17.76 18.89
N ASN A 203 -14.24 16.46 18.92
CA ASN A 203 -15.38 15.89 19.63
C ASN A 203 -15.34 16.20 21.13
N SER A 204 -14.15 16.12 21.75
CA SER A 204 -13.95 16.49 23.16
C SER A 204 -14.25 17.97 23.41
N LYS A 205 -13.81 18.87 22.50
CA LYS A 205 -14.15 20.30 22.57
C LYS A 205 -15.66 20.52 22.39
N MET A 206 -16.32 19.76 21.53
CA MET A 206 -17.76 19.88 21.32
C MET A 206 -18.56 19.50 22.58
N ILE A 207 -18.14 18.46 23.30
CA ILE A 207 -18.73 18.11 24.61
C ILE A 207 -18.59 19.28 25.59
N SER A 208 -17.40 19.91 25.67
CA SER A 208 -17.20 21.09 26.53
C SER A 208 -18.03 22.32 26.12
N PHE A 209 -18.39 22.41 24.83
CA PHE A 209 -19.25 23.48 24.36
C PHE A 209 -20.70 23.26 24.78
N GLU A 210 -21.18 22.01 24.79
CA GLU A 210 -22.53 21.70 25.28
C GLU A 210 -22.66 21.99 26.78
N THR A 211 -21.64 21.70 27.59
CA THR A 211 -21.65 22.08 29.01
C THR A 211 -21.69 23.59 29.22
N LEU A 212 -20.94 24.35 28.40
CA LEU A 212 -21.00 25.82 28.45
C LEU A 212 -22.38 26.38 28.06
N LYS A 213 -23.08 25.69 27.17
CA LYS A 213 -24.45 26.05 26.79
C LYS A 213 -25.43 25.80 27.94
N GLU A 214 -25.31 24.68 28.66
CA GLU A 214 -26.11 24.42 29.87
C GLU A 214 -25.86 25.48 30.95
N ASP A 215 -24.60 25.86 31.20
CA ASP A 215 -24.25 26.94 32.13
C ASP A 215 -24.90 28.28 31.72
N LEU A 216 -24.94 28.58 30.42
CA LEU A 216 -25.57 29.78 29.89
C LEU A 216 -27.09 29.79 30.12
N GLU A 217 -27.74 28.64 29.92
CA GLU A 217 -29.17 28.46 30.20
C GLU A 217 -29.45 28.64 31.70
N GLY A 218 -28.58 28.11 32.57
CA GLY A 218 -28.64 28.32 34.02
C GLY A 218 -28.52 29.79 34.43
N LEU A 219 -27.57 30.52 33.84
CA LEU A 219 -27.39 31.97 34.03
C LEU A 219 -28.64 32.76 33.60
N SER A 220 -29.27 32.38 32.50
CA SER A 220 -30.51 32.99 32.03
C SER A 220 -31.65 32.79 33.04
N GLY A 221 -31.79 31.57 33.60
CA GLY A 221 -32.77 31.30 34.67
C GLY A 221 -32.51 32.09 35.95
N LEU A 222 -31.24 32.23 36.34
CA LEU A 222 -30.86 33.05 37.50
C LEU A 222 -31.20 34.53 37.26
N LYS A 223 -30.96 35.06 36.05
CA LYS A 223 -31.33 36.43 35.68
C LYS A 223 -32.83 36.68 35.87
N VAL A 224 -33.70 35.79 35.40
CA VAL A 224 -35.16 35.89 35.58
C VAL A 224 -35.53 35.90 37.07
N THR A 225 -34.88 35.05 37.87
CA THR A 225 -35.13 34.96 39.31
C THR A 225 -34.72 36.24 40.04
N VAL A 226 -33.59 36.83 39.66
CA VAL A 226 -33.11 38.11 40.20
C VAL A 226 -34.04 39.25 39.80
N GLU A 227 -34.48 39.31 38.53
CA GLU A 227 -35.45 40.32 38.06
C GLU A 227 -36.76 40.25 38.85
N ALA A 228 -37.30 39.05 39.08
CA ALA A 228 -38.49 38.87 39.91
C ALA A 228 -38.29 39.31 41.38
N SER A 229 -37.11 39.02 41.94
CA SER A 229 -36.76 39.44 43.31
C SER A 229 -36.65 40.96 43.43
N ILE A 230 -36.09 41.63 42.40
CA ILE A 230 -36.04 43.09 42.33
C ILE A 230 -37.45 43.68 42.30
N THR A 231 -38.34 43.18 41.43
CA THR A 231 -39.74 43.66 41.38
C THR A 231 -40.46 43.47 42.71
N ASN A 232 -40.25 42.36 43.41
CA ASN A 232 -40.83 42.14 44.74
C ASN A 232 -40.31 43.15 45.77
N LEU A 233 -39.01 43.43 45.78
CA LEU A 233 -38.41 44.44 46.65
C LEU A 233 -38.94 45.85 46.32
N GLU A 234 -39.10 46.19 45.05
CA GLU A 234 -39.70 47.47 44.63
C GLU A 234 -41.12 47.63 45.17
N ASN A 235 -41.95 46.59 45.09
CA ASN A 235 -43.30 46.59 45.65
C ASN A 235 -43.28 46.78 47.17
N PHE A 236 -42.43 46.03 47.89
CA PHE A 236 -42.29 46.17 49.34
C PHE A 236 -41.83 47.58 49.76
N ILE A 237 -40.94 48.21 48.99
CA ILE A 237 -40.54 49.61 49.22
C ILE A 237 -41.72 50.57 49.05
N GLN A 238 -42.61 50.36 48.06
CA GLN A 238 -43.80 51.19 47.89
C GLN A 238 -44.81 51.02 49.03
N GLU A 239 -44.97 49.81 49.55
CA GLU A 239 -45.79 49.52 50.74
C GLU A 239 -45.25 50.28 51.95
N ILE A 240 -43.95 50.14 52.27
CA ILE A 240 -43.30 50.89 53.36
C ILE A 240 -43.50 52.40 53.20
N LYS A 241 -43.33 52.93 51.98
CA LYS A 241 -43.52 54.37 51.70
C LYS A 241 -44.95 54.82 51.98
N THR A 242 -45.93 53.96 51.72
CA THR A 242 -47.35 54.22 52.00
C THR A 242 -47.62 54.19 53.51
N ASP A 243 -47.10 53.17 54.20
CA ASP A 243 -47.22 53.04 55.66
C ASP A 243 -46.57 54.22 56.39
N MET A 244 -45.39 54.65 55.96
CA MET A 244 -44.72 55.85 56.49
C MET A 244 -45.59 57.11 56.34
N LYS A 245 -46.22 57.31 55.17
CA LYS A 245 -47.16 58.44 54.98
C LYS A 245 -48.33 58.36 55.95
N GLN A 246 -48.92 57.18 56.14
CA GLN A 246 -50.02 57.00 57.09
C GLN A 246 -49.59 57.24 58.53
N GLN A 247 -48.42 56.75 58.94
CA GLN A 247 -47.86 57.04 60.26
C GLN A 247 -47.62 58.54 60.45
N ASN A 248 -47.14 59.25 59.43
CA ASN A 248 -46.95 60.69 59.50
C ASN A 248 -48.27 61.44 59.74
N ILE A 249 -49.35 61.05 59.06
CA ILE A 249 -50.70 61.60 59.30
C ILE A 249 -51.16 61.33 60.74
N LYS A 250 -50.93 60.12 61.27
CA LYS A 250 -51.24 59.79 62.67
C LYS A 250 -50.44 60.65 63.66
N ILE A 251 -49.16 60.88 63.38
CA ILE A 251 -48.28 61.74 64.19
C ILE A 251 -48.80 63.18 64.19
N GLU A 252 -49.12 63.74 63.02
CA GLU A 252 -49.72 65.09 62.90
C GLU A 252 -51.01 65.22 63.71
N GLY A 253 -51.88 64.20 63.65
CA GLY A 253 -53.10 64.14 64.46
C GLY A 253 -52.82 64.11 65.97
N THR A 254 -51.82 63.35 66.41
CA THR A 254 -51.39 63.32 67.82
C THR A 254 -50.82 64.68 68.25
N ILE A 255 -50.00 65.33 67.42
CA ILE A 255 -49.48 66.68 67.68
C ILE A 255 -50.63 67.67 67.86
N ALA A 256 -51.67 67.61 67.02
CA ALA A 256 -52.85 68.47 67.15
C ALA A 256 -53.58 68.24 68.49
N LYS A 257 -53.75 66.98 68.92
CA LYS A 257 -54.32 66.66 70.24
C LYS A 257 -53.46 67.20 71.39
N THR A 258 -52.13 67.09 71.29
CA THR A 258 -51.22 67.64 72.30
C THR A 258 -51.34 69.17 72.41
N ARG A 259 -51.51 69.88 71.28
CA ARG A 259 -51.79 71.34 71.30
C ARG A 259 -53.11 71.65 72.00
N MET A 260 -54.19 70.92 71.68
CA MET A 260 -55.48 71.09 72.37
C MET A 260 -55.38 70.89 73.88
N ILE A 261 -54.58 69.91 74.34
CA ILE A 261 -54.33 69.69 75.77
C ILE A 261 -53.56 70.87 76.36
N SER A 262 -52.57 71.42 75.65
CA SER A 262 -51.85 72.63 76.09
C SER A 262 -52.80 73.82 76.26
N ASP A 263 -53.67 74.09 75.29
CA ASP A 263 -54.66 75.18 75.36
C ASP A 263 -55.66 74.95 76.52
N LEU A 264 -56.06 73.69 76.77
CA LEU A 264 -56.89 73.32 77.91
C LEU A 264 -56.18 73.59 79.25
N ASN A 265 -54.89 73.27 79.35
CA ASN A 265 -54.10 73.54 80.55
C ASN A 265 -53.98 75.04 80.82
N GLU A 266 -53.83 75.86 79.78
CA GLU A 266 -53.81 77.33 79.90
C GLU A 266 -55.15 77.87 80.43
N LYS A 267 -56.28 77.44 79.82
CA LYS A 267 -57.63 77.78 80.33
C LYS A 267 -57.86 77.31 81.76
N MET A 268 -57.32 76.16 82.13
CA MET A 268 -57.44 75.64 83.50
C MET A 268 -56.64 76.50 84.50
N ALA A 269 -55.47 77.00 84.10
CA ALA A 269 -54.69 77.95 84.89
C ALA A 269 -55.44 79.28 85.08
N GLU A 270 -55.99 79.86 84.00
CA GLU A 270 -56.84 81.06 84.07
C GLU A 270 -58.02 80.86 85.03
N MET A 271 -58.74 79.74 84.89
CA MET A 271 -59.87 79.42 85.77
C MET A 271 -59.43 79.24 87.23
N ASN A 272 -58.23 78.72 87.49
CA ASN A 272 -57.69 78.59 88.85
C ASN A 272 -57.33 79.95 89.47
N ASP A 273 -56.85 80.89 88.65
CA ASP A 273 -56.62 82.27 89.06
C ASP A 273 -57.94 83.00 89.36
N GLU A 274 -58.96 82.82 88.50
CA GLU A 274 -60.31 83.32 88.72
C GLU A 274 -60.92 82.76 90.03
N LEU A 275 -60.77 81.46 90.27
CA LEU A 275 -61.25 80.80 91.49
C LEU A 275 -60.53 81.34 92.73
N SER A 276 -59.22 81.61 92.64
CA SER A 276 -58.44 82.24 93.70
C SER A 276 -58.90 83.68 94.00
N ASN A 277 -59.23 84.46 92.96
CA ASN A 277 -59.81 85.79 93.12
C ASN A 277 -61.21 85.71 93.75
N MET A 278 -62.08 84.81 93.28
CA MET A 278 -63.39 84.55 93.88
C MET A 278 -63.27 84.20 95.37
N LYS A 279 -62.34 83.31 95.74
CA LYS A 279 -62.09 82.94 97.15
C LYS A 279 -61.74 84.17 97.99
N ARG A 280 -60.93 85.09 97.47
CA ARG A 280 -60.59 86.36 98.12
C ARG A 280 -61.81 87.27 98.28
N ILE A 281 -62.63 87.39 97.24
CA ILE A 281 -63.90 88.15 97.29
C ILE A 281 -64.84 87.57 98.35
N ILE A 282 -64.97 86.23 98.42
CA ILE A 282 -65.79 85.55 99.42
C ILE A 282 -65.29 85.85 100.84
N VAL A 283 -63.97 85.73 101.09
CA VAL A 283 -63.38 86.07 102.40
C VAL A 283 -63.67 87.52 102.78
N SER A 284 -63.41 88.46 101.87
CA SER A 284 -63.69 89.89 102.10
C SER A 284 -65.18 90.17 102.37
N THR A 285 -66.06 89.51 101.63
CA THR A 285 -67.52 89.60 101.83
C THR A 285 -67.91 89.02 103.18
N ASN A 286 -67.34 87.89 103.58
CA ASN A 286 -67.55 87.26 104.87
C ASN A 286 -67.10 88.19 106.01
N ASP A 287 -65.92 88.80 105.89
CA ASP A 287 -65.42 89.80 106.86
C ASP A 287 -66.39 90.98 106.96
N SER A 288 -66.84 91.50 105.82
CA SER A 288 -67.87 92.55 105.77
C SER A 288 -69.18 92.12 106.45
N MET A 289 -69.63 90.88 106.25
CA MET A 289 -70.81 90.33 106.94
C MET A 289 -70.60 90.20 108.46
N THR A 290 -69.39 89.86 108.93
CA THR A 290 -69.10 89.84 110.37
C THR A 290 -69.14 91.24 110.99
N LEU A 291 -68.65 92.26 110.26
CA LEU A 291 -68.79 93.66 110.67
C LEU A 291 -70.26 94.06 110.74
N VAL A 292 -71.06 93.77 109.71
CA VAL A 292 -72.51 94.03 109.72
C VAL A 292 -73.20 93.28 110.86
N ALA A 293 -72.84 92.03 111.13
CA ALA A 293 -73.38 91.28 112.26
C ALA A 293 -73.04 91.93 113.61
N SER A 294 -71.84 92.50 113.74
CA SER A 294 -71.41 93.31 114.88
C SER A 294 -72.20 94.61 114.98
N ASP A 295 -72.39 95.33 113.87
CA ASP A 295 -73.20 96.56 113.82
C ASP A 295 -74.65 96.28 114.21
N VAL A 296 -75.25 95.19 113.71
CA VAL A 296 -76.60 94.74 114.12
C VAL A 296 -76.64 94.45 115.62
N LYS A 297 -75.59 93.83 116.18
CA LYS A 297 -75.49 93.57 117.62
C LYS A 297 -75.41 94.89 118.42
N ASN A 298 -74.62 95.85 117.95
CA ASN A 298 -74.51 97.18 118.54
C ASN A 298 -75.86 97.93 118.49
N ILE A 299 -76.52 97.97 117.34
CA ILE A 299 -77.86 98.54 117.16
C ILE A 299 -78.88 97.86 118.08
N LYS A 300 -78.77 96.53 118.29
CA LYS A 300 -79.65 95.79 119.21
C LYS A 300 -79.42 96.17 120.66
N ILE A 301 -78.17 96.45 121.06
CA ILE A 301 -77.82 96.97 122.38
C ILE A 301 -78.36 98.39 122.54
N GLU A 302 -78.14 99.25 121.54
CA GLU A 302 -78.63 100.63 121.52
C GLU A 302 -80.16 100.68 121.62
N ASN A 303 -80.88 99.84 120.87
CA ASN A 303 -82.34 99.69 120.99
C ASN A 303 -82.77 99.23 122.39
N LYS A 304 -82.04 98.32 123.04
CA LYS A 304 -82.33 97.92 124.43
C LYS A 304 -82.16 99.10 125.40
N ASN A 305 -81.10 99.88 125.23
CA ASN A 305 -80.85 101.07 126.05
C ASN A 305 -81.94 102.13 125.83
N LEU A 306 -82.31 102.43 124.59
CA LEU A 306 -83.43 103.32 124.26
C LEU A 306 -84.77 102.83 124.81
N ASN A 307 -85.00 101.51 124.85
CA ASN A 307 -86.20 100.94 125.44
C ASN A 307 -86.20 101.11 126.98
N LEU A 308 -85.05 100.92 127.63
CA LEU A 308 -84.89 101.21 129.06
C LEU A 308 -85.08 102.70 129.38
N GLU A 309 -84.53 103.58 128.55
CA GLU A 309 -84.71 105.02 128.66
C GLU A 309 -86.19 105.41 128.52
N ASN A 310 -86.91 104.85 127.54
CA ASN A 310 -88.36 105.02 127.40
C ASN A 310 -89.15 104.49 128.61
N GLN A 311 -88.73 103.38 129.23
CA GLN A 311 -89.36 102.86 130.44
C GLN A 311 -89.13 103.78 131.65
N ASN A 312 -87.93 104.36 131.78
CA ASN A 312 -87.62 105.32 132.83
C ASN A 312 -88.41 106.63 132.65
N LEU A 313 -88.45 107.18 131.43
CA LEU A 313 -89.28 108.35 131.11
C LEU A 313 -90.77 108.10 131.42
N LYS A 314 -91.29 106.90 131.14
CA LYS A 314 -92.66 106.52 131.54
C LYS A 314 -92.86 106.53 133.06
N LYS A 315 -91.89 106.05 133.84
CA LYS A 315 -91.95 106.08 135.31
C LYS A 315 -91.92 107.52 135.82
N GLU A 316 -91.06 108.38 135.27
CA GLU A 316 -90.99 109.80 135.64
C GLU A 316 -92.33 110.51 135.41
N ILE A 317 -92.98 110.27 134.27
CA ILE A 317 -94.32 110.81 133.96
C ILE A 317 -95.38 110.32 134.95
N GLU A 318 -95.35 109.05 135.34
CA GLU A 318 -96.24 108.45 136.34
C GLU A 318 -96.08 109.08 137.74
N THR A 319 -94.85 109.34 138.17
CA THR A 319 -94.59 110.05 139.43
C THR A 319 -95.05 111.50 139.40
N LEU A 320 -94.88 112.19 138.27
CA LEU A 320 -95.33 113.57 138.09
C LEU A 320 -96.87 113.68 138.14
N LYS A 321 -97.57 112.73 137.50
CA LYS A 321 -99.04 112.63 137.59
C LYS A 321 -99.54 112.44 139.02
N ARG A 322 -98.86 111.61 139.82
CA ARG A 322 -99.20 111.41 141.24
C ARG A 322 -98.98 112.67 142.07
N GLY A 323 -97.90 113.42 141.82
CA GLY A 323 -97.62 114.69 142.50
C GLY A 323 -98.71 115.75 142.28
N ILE A 324 -99.25 115.84 141.06
CA ILE A 324 -100.32 116.78 140.71
C ILE A 324 -101.64 116.44 141.43
N TRP A 325 -101.97 115.15 141.59
CA TRP A 325 -103.22 114.75 142.25
C TRP A 325 -103.27 115.13 143.74
N TYR A 326 -102.13 115.15 144.45
CA TYR A 326 -102.09 115.51 145.87
C TYR A 326 -102.29 117.02 146.13
N SER A 327 -101.87 117.90 145.22
CA SER A 327 -102.02 119.36 145.40
C SER A 327 -103.46 119.84 145.18
N VAL A 328 -104.22 119.17 144.31
CA VAL A 328 -105.62 119.55 144.02
C VAL A 328 -106.56 119.24 145.18
N ILE A 329 -106.38 118.13 145.90
CA ILE A 329 -107.28 117.74 147.01
C ILE A 329 -107.08 118.65 148.23
N ALA A 330 -105.85 119.09 148.51
CA ALA A 330 -105.55 119.99 149.63
C ALA A 330 -106.19 121.39 149.46
N GLY A 331 -106.31 121.88 148.22
CA GLY A 331 -106.88 123.20 147.94
C GLY A 331 -108.38 123.33 148.22
N ILE A 332 -109.15 122.25 148.03
CA ILE A 332 -110.63 122.30 148.15
C ILE A 332 -111.09 122.30 149.62
N ALA A 333 -110.33 121.68 150.52
CA ALA A 333 -110.64 121.67 151.96
C ALA A 333 -110.41 123.03 152.64
N GLY A 334 -109.55 123.90 152.10
CA GLY A 334 -109.25 125.22 152.68
C GLY A 334 -110.39 126.22 152.52
N VAL A 335 -111.14 126.17 151.42
CA VAL A 335 -112.20 127.15 151.11
C VAL A 335 -113.45 126.93 151.97
N SER A 336 -113.71 125.70 152.43
CA SER A 336 -114.89 125.34 153.22
C SER A 336 -114.78 125.72 154.71
N LEU A 337 -113.56 125.92 155.24
CA LEU A 337 -113.36 126.35 156.62
C LEU A 337 -113.41 127.89 156.80
N GLY A 338 -113.11 128.65 155.75
CA GLY A 338 -113.19 130.12 155.78
C GLY A 338 -114.62 130.66 155.88
N THR A 339 -115.59 129.96 155.28
CA THR A 339 -117.02 130.34 155.32
C THR A 339 -117.69 130.08 156.67
N LEU A 340 -117.17 129.13 157.47
CA LEU A 340 -117.68 128.86 158.83
C LEU A 340 -117.11 129.82 159.88
N ALA A 341 -115.89 130.33 159.69
CA ALA A 341 -115.27 131.28 160.61
C ALA A 341 -115.97 132.65 160.64
N LEU A 342 -116.47 133.13 159.51
CA LEU A 342 -117.20 134.41 159.46
C LEU A 342 -118.61 134.34 160.07
N ILE A 343 -119.20 133.14 160.14
CA ILE A 343 -120.50 132.93 160.79
C ILE A 343 -120.35 132.79 162.31
N LEU A 344 -119.19 132.34 162.83
CA LEU A 344 -118.94 132.18 164.27
C LEU A 344 -118.42 133.44 164.99
N VAL A 345 -118.08 134.51 164.26
CA VAL A 345 -117.88 135.86 164.85
C VAL A 345 -119.22 136.58 165.12
N TRP A 346 -120.32 135.84 165.00
CA TRP A 346 -121.43 135.87 165.97
C TRP A 346 -120.98 136.40 167.34
N GLN A 347 -121.65 137.45 167.80
CA GLN A 347 -122.34 137.39 169.09
C GLN A 347 -121.51 137.08 170.34
N SER A 348 -120.30 137.62 170.44
CA SER A 348 -119.58 137.73 171.72
C SER A 348 -119.22 139.18 172.05
N GLY A 349 -120.21 139.89 172.62
CA GLY A 349 -119.93 140.98 173.58
C GLY A 349 -120.24 142.40 173.13
N THR A 350 -121.13 143.04 173.91
CA THR A 350 -121.19 144.46 174.34
C THR A 350 -120.35 145.51 173.63
#